data_AF-A0AAE9WCF5-F1
#
_entry.id   AF-A0AAE9WCF5-F1
#
_cell.length_a   1.000
_cell.length_b   1.000
_cell.length_c   1.000
_cell.angle_alpha   90.00
_cell.angle_beta   90.00
_cell.angle_gamma   90.00
#
_symmetry.space_group_name_H-M   'P 1'
#
loop_
_entity.id
_entity.type
_entity.pdbx_description
1 polymer ?
#
loop_
_entity_poly.entity_id
_entity_poly.type
_entity_poly.pdbx_seq_one_letter_code
_entity_poly.pdbx_strand_id
1 'polypeptide(L)'
;MVQKDVNKRKGGFKFRALPEHAYQGKAKKIKQDLILKAKTKKHYFKNVKPEEYRKKKTEEDSSKPTPKKNHLEKLYEVSEEKRKRKEAAIQQNQQKKNEHDKKIHDRIETRKQLSKRTKHGQPVMKNQVNHLLNKVKKEMAS
;
A
#
# COMPACT_ATOMS: atom_id res chain seq x y z
N MET A 1 71.13 -32.35 39.76
CA MET A 1 69.91 -32.82 39.08
C MET A 1 68.70 -32.46 39.92
N VAL A 2 67.96 -31.41 39.56
CA VAL A 2 66.63 -31.12 40.12
C VAL A 2 65.77 -30.70 38.94
N GLN A 3 64.85 -31.55 38.53
CA GLN A 3 63.77 -31.20 37.62
C GLN A 3 62.44 -31.31 38.36
N LYS A 4 61.47 -30.52 37.87
CA LYS A 4 60.00 -30.63 38.03
C LYS A 4 59.39 -29.81 39.19
N ASP A 5 58.33 -29.01 39.03
CA ASP A 5 57.48 -28.68 37.88
C ASP A 5 56.81 -27.31 38.12
N VAL A 6 57.00 -26.38 37.19
CA VAL A 6 56.32 -25.08 37.14
C VAL A 6 55.14 -25.22 36.18
N ASN A 7 53.94 -25.58 36.68
CA ASN A 7 52.65 -25.27 36.02
C ASN A 7 51.45 -25.86 36.80
N LYS A 8 50.98 -25.17 37.85
CA LYS A 8 49.61 -25.37 38.35
C LYS A 8 48.67 -24.38 37.67
N ARG A 9 48.17 -24.73 36.47
CA ARG A 9 47.09 -23.97 35.82
C ARG A 9 45.83 -24.08 36.69
N LYS A 10 45.29 -22.95 37.13
CA LYS A 10 44.02 -22.89 37.87
C LYS A 10 42.92 -23.46 36.97
N GLY A 11 42.35 -24.61 37.34
CA GLY A 11 41.25 -25.22 36.59
C GLY A 11 40.05 -24.27 36.53
N GLY A 12 39.56 -24.01 35.32
CA GLY A 12 38.41 -23.15 35.10
C GLY A 12 37.13 -23.67 35.77
N PHE A 13 36.12 -22.79 35.88
CA PHE A 13 34.82 -23.11 36.44
C PHE A 13 34.17 -24.26 35.66
N LYS A 14 34.01 -25.42 36.30
CA LYS A 14 33.32 -26.58 35.73
C LYS A 14 31.85 -26.50 36.11
N PHE A 15 30.96 -26.39 35.13
CA PHE A 15 29.52 -26.51 35.35
C PHE A 15 29.23 -27.93 35.83
N ARG A 16 28.84 -28.07 37.10
CA ARG A 16 28.27 -29.32 37.60
C ARG A 16 26.83 -29.41 37.12
N ALA A 17 26.43 -30.56 36.61
CA ALA A 17 25.03 -30.82 36.28
C ALA A 17 24.19 -30.62 37.55
N LEU A 18 23.11 -29.84 37.43
CA LEU A 18 22.19 -29.65 38.55
C LEU A 18 21.39 -30.95 38.76
N PRO A 19 21.07 -31.32 40.02
CA PRO A 19 20.18 -32.44 40.30
C PRO A 19 18.82 -32.26 39.63
N GLU A 20 18.19 -33.36 39.23
CA GLU A 20 16.90 -33.36 38.49
C GLU A 20 15.78 -32.62 39.25
N HIS A 21 15.82 -32.64 40.58
CA HIS A 21 14.83 -31.99 41.45
C HIS A 21 15.10 -30.50 41.72
N ALA A 22 16.18 -29.92 41.22
CA ALA A 22 16.60 -28.54 41.56
C ALA A 22 15.51 -27.49 41.29
N TYR A 23 14.62 -27.77 40.34
CA TYR A 23 13.54 -26.88 39.89
C TYR A 23 12.13 -27.43 40.12
N GLN A 24 11.99 -28.61 40.73
CA GLN A 24 10.69 -29.21 41.02
C GLN A 24 9.89 -28.29 41.96
N GLY A 25 8.65 -27.97 41.58
CA GLY A 25 7.79 -27.03 42.32
C GLY A 25 8.10 -25.53 42.13
N LYS A 26 9.23 -25.16 41.52
CA LYS A 26 9.62 -23.74 41.29
C LYS A 26 9.30 -23.23 39.88
N ALA A 27 8.74 -24.08 39.01
CA ALA A 27 8.44 -23.75 37.62
C ALA A 27 7.61 -22.46 37.46
N LYS A 28 6.61 -22.24 38.33
CA LYS A 28 5.79 -21.01 38.31
C LYS A 28 6.62 -19.75 38.58
N LYS A 29 7.52 -19.82 39.58
CA LYS A 29 8.40 -18.70 39.95
C LYS A 29 9.43 -18.42 38.86
N ILE A 30 10.04 -19.46 38.29
CA ILE A 30 10.97 -19.33 37.17
C ILE A 30 10.28 -18.68 35.97
N LYS A 31 9.05 -19.10 35.65
CA LYS A 31 8.25 -18.48 34.58
C LYS A 31 7.98 -17.01 34.86
N GLN A 32 7.61 -16.66 36.10
CA GLN A 32 7.38 -15.28 36.52
C GLN A 32 8.66 -14.43 36.40
N ASP A 33 9.80 -14.95 36.85
CA ASP A 33 11.11 -14.28 36.79
C ASP A 33 11.56 -14.06 35.33
N LEU A 34 11.34 -15.05 34.46
CA LEU A 34 11.62 -14.92 33.02
C LEU A 34 10.75 -13.85 32.37
N ILE A 35 9.44 -13.81 32.69
CA ILE A 35 8.53 -12.78 32.20
C ILE A 35 8.98 -11.40 32.70
N LEU A 36 9.32 -11.28 33.98
CA LEU A 36 9.80 -10.03 34.56
C LEU A 36 11.08 -9.57 33.88
N LYS A 37 12.05 -10.46 33.70
CA LYS A 37 13.31 -10.19 32.99
C LYS A 37 13.08 -9.75 31.54
N ALA A 38 12.13 -10.36 30.84
CA ALA A 38 11.76 -9.95 29.49
C ALA A 38 11.12 -8.56 29.47
N LYS A 39 10.20 -8.27 30.40
CA LYS A 39 9.56 -6.97 30.54
C LYS A 39 10.56 -5.86 30.88
N THR A 40 11.45 -6.09 31.84
CA THR A 40 12.48 -5.12 32.24
C THR A 40 13.46 -4.86 31.11
N LYS A 41 13.90 -5.92 30.40
CA LYS A 41 14.75 -5.79 29.22
C LYS A 41 14.07 -4.95 28.12
N LYS A 42 12.80 -5.24 27.80
CA LYS A 42 12.02 -4.45 26.82
C LYS A 42 11.88 -2.99 27.24
N HIS A 43 11.56 -2.73 28.51
CA HIS A 43 11.44 -1.37 29.05
C HIS A 43 12.78 -0.62 28.97
N TYR A 44 13.87 -1.26 29.36
CA TYR A 44 15.22 -0.68 29.32
C TYR A 44 15.60 -0.22 27.91
N PHE A 45 15.47 -1.09 26.90
CA PHE A 45 15.78 -0.71 25.52
C PHE A 45 14.80 0.33 24.94
N LYS A 46 13.53 0.30 25.35
CA LYS A 46 12.54 1.28 24.87
C LYS A 46 12.79 2.68 25.43
N ASN A 47 13.10 2.79 26.73
CA ASN A 47 13.06 4.08 27.45
C ASN A 47 14.45 4.58 27.86
N VAL A 48 15.40 3.68 28.17
CA VAL A 48 16.73 4.04 28.68
C VAL A 48 17.79 4.03 27.58
N LYS A 49 17.65 3.17 26.56
CA LYS A 49 18.55 3.09 25.39
C LYS A 49 17.80 3.10 24.04
N PRO A 50 17.07 4.19 23.71
CA PRO A 50 16.23 4.25 22.52
C PRO A 50 17.01 4.16 21.19
N GLU A 51 18.26 4.63 21.16
CA GLU A 51 19.11 4.63 19.95
C GLU A 51 19.47 3.22 19.46
N GLU A 52 19.69 2.26 20.37
CA GLU A 52 19.95 0.85 20.03
C GLU A 52 18.65 0.13 19.61
N TYR A 53 17.50 0.55 20.15
CA TYR A 53 16.20 -0.07 19.89
C TYR A 53 15.59 0.35 18.55
N ARG A 54 15.82 1.61 18.12
CA ARG A 54 15.31 2.13 16.84
C ARG A 54 16.00 1.51 15.63
N LYS A 55 17.31 1.23 15.71
CA LYS A 55 18.10 0.63 14.61
C LYS A 55 17.63 -0.78 14.20
N LYS A 56 16.92 -1.51 15.07
CA LYS A 56 16.37 -2.85 14.76
C LYS A 56 14.92 -2.84 14.25
N LYS A 57 14.21 -1.71 14.33
CA LYS A 57 12.79 -1.63 13.92
C LYS A 57 12.59 -1.26 12.46
N THR A 58 13.61 -0.72 11.81
CA THR A 58 13.49 -0.17 10.45
C THR A 58 13.27 -1.21 9.35
N GLU A 59 13.50 -2.50 9.59
CA GLU A 59 13.34 -3.54 8.54
C GLU A 59 12.03 -4.35 8.61
N GLU A 60 11.24 -4.29 9.70
CA GLU A 60 10.01 -5.11 9.86
C GLU A 60 8.71 -4.31 10.13
N ASP A 61 8.74 -2.98 10.33
CA ASP A 61 7.57 -2.20 10.78
C ASP A 61 6.74 -1.55 9.63
N SER A 62 6.66 -2.17 8.44
CA SER A 62 5.79 -1.71 7.35
C SER A 62 4.38 -2.32 7.41
N SER A 63 3.63 -2.06 8.48
CA SER A 63 2.14 -1.98 8.51
C SER A 63 1.65 -2.10 9.95
N LYS A 64 1.55 -0.97 10.65
CA LYS A 64 0.72 -0.92 11.85
C LYS A 64 -0.73 -1.19 11.40
N PRO A 65 -1.44 -2.18 11.96
CA PRO A 65 -2.85 -2.38 11.65
C PRO A 65 -3.63 -1.14 12.12
N THR A 66 -4.40 -0.55 11.21
CA THR A 66 -5.28 0.56 11.58
C THR A 66 -6.30 0.08 12.61
N PRO A 67 -6.67 0.94 13.59
CA PRO A 67 -7.67 0.58 14.58
C PRO A 67 -8.96 0.13 13.88
N LYS A 68 -9.53 -0.99 14.33
CA LYS A 68 -10.79 -1.52 13.77
C LYS A 68 -11.89 -0.48 13.99
N LYS A 69 -12.41 0.08 12.89
CA LYS A 69 -13.54 1.03 12.90
C LYS A 69 -14.78 0.43 13.55
N ASN A 70 -15.60 1.29 14.17
CA ASN A 70 -16.87 0.91 14.78
C ASN A 70 -17.84 0.35 13.71
N HIS A 71 -18.76 -0.55 14.09
CA HIS A 71 -19.72 -1.13 13.16
C HIS A 71 -20.62 -0.06 12.52
N LEU A 72 -21.06 0.93 13.31
CA LEU A 72 -21.87 2.04 12.83
C LEU A 72 -21.13 2.86 11.75
N GLU A 73 -19.85 3.17 12.00
CA GLU A 73 -19.01 3.89 11.04
C GLU A 73 -18.88 3.14 9.73
N LYS A 74 -18.73 1.81 9.78
CA LYS A 74 -18.69 0.98 8.56
C LYS A 74 -19.98 1.05 7.76
N LEU A 75 -21.14 1.07 8.42
CA LEU A 75 -22.43 1.20 7.73
C LEU A 75 -22.56 2.56 7.03
N TYR A 76 -22.13 3.64 7.71
CA TYR A 76 -22.10 4.98 7.11
C TYR A 76 -21.17 5.03 5.90
N GLU A 77 -19.94 4.50 6.01
CA GLU A 77 -18.98 4.45 4.90
C GLU A 77 -19.55 3.70 3.69
N VAL A 78 -20.14 2.53 3.91
CA VAL A 78 -20.77 1.75 2.83
C VAL A 78 -21.94 2.51 2.19
N SER A 79 -22.72 3.25 2.98
CA SER A 79 -23.84 4.05 2.47
C SER A 79 -23.36 5.22 1.60
N GLU A 80 -22.30 5.91 2.04
CA GLU A 80 -21.69 7.03 1.33
C GLU A 80 -21.01 6.56 0.04
N GLU A 81 -20.30 5.44 0.07
CA GLU A 81 -19.75 4.83 -1.14
C GLU A 81 -20.84 4.48 -2.16
N LYS A 82 -21.97 3.91 -1.70
CA LYS A 82 -23.10 3.61 -2.59
C LYS A 82 -23.69 4.87 -3.21
N ARG A 83 -23.79 5.98 -2.46
CA ARG A 83 -24.25 7.28 -2.99
C ARG A 83 -23.30 7.82 -4.04
N LYS A 84 -22.00 7.89 -3.74
CA LYS A 84 -20.97 8.35 -4.69
C LYS A 84 -20.95 7.54 -5.98
N ARG A 85 -21.08 6.21 -5.88
CA ARG A 85 -21.15 5.34 -7.07
C ARG A 85 -22.37 5.63 -7.93
N LYS A 86 -23.54 5.87 -7.32
CA LYS A 86 -24.76 6.24 -8.03
C LYS A 86 -24.62 7.60 -8.72
N GLU A 87 -24.10 8.59 -8.01
CA GLU A 87 -23.85 9.94 -8.57
C GLU A 87 -22.88 9.89 -9.74
N ALA A 88 -21.76 9.17 -9.60
CA ALA A 88 -20.79 9.00 -10.68
C ALA A 88 -21.41 8.31 -11.91
N ALA A 89 -22.25 7.29 -11.71
CA ALA A 89 -22.95 6.62 -12.81
C ALA A 89 -23.94 7.56 -13.53
N ILE A 90 -24.67 8.38 -12.78
CA ILE A 90 -25.58 9.40 -13.34
C ILE A 90 -24.79 10.41 -14.17
N GLN A 91 -23.68 10.93 -13.64
CA GLN A 91 -22.82 11.87 -14.34
C GLN A 91 -22.24 11.29 -15.62
N GLN A 92 -21.74 10.04 -15.59
CA GLN A 92 -21.25 9.37 -16.81
C GLN A 92 -22.35 9.22 -17.87
N ASN A 93 -23.57 8.86 -17.45
CA ASN A 93 -24.70 8.75 -18.38
C ASN A 93 -25.09 10.10 -18.99
N GLN A 94 -25.06 11.18 -18.21
CA GLN A 94 -25.28 12.54 -18.71
C GLN A 94 -24.20 12.96 -19.70
N GLN A 95 -22.93 12.69 -19.41
CA GLN A 95 -21.81 12.96 -20.32
C GLN A 95 -21.98 12.24 -21.66
N LYS A 96 -22.31 10.94 -21.63
CA LYS A 96 -22.57 10.15 -22.84
C LYS A 96 -23.72 10.70 -23.69
N LYS A 97 -24.81 11.13 -23.05
CA LYS A 97 -25.95 11.77 -23.73
C LYS A 97 -25.50 13.09 -24.38
N ASN A 98 -24.81 13.95 -23.65
CA ASN A 98 -24.32 15.22 -24.16
C ASN A 98 -23.34 15.04 -25.33
N GLU A 99 -22.44 14.05 -25.28
CA GLU A 99 -21.55 13.73 -26.39
C GLU A 99 -22.30 13.23 -27.62
N HIS A 100 -23.32 12.41 -27.42
CA HIS A 100 -24.16 11.91 -28.50
C HIS A 100 -24.93 13.05 -29.17
N ASP A 101 -25.53 13.94 -28.39
CA ASP A 101 -26.29 15.07 -28.90
C ASP A 101 -25.40 16.07 -29.64
N LYS A 102 -24.18 16.31 -29.14
CA LYS A 102 -23.15 17.08 -29.87
C LYS A 102 -22.83 16.44 -31.22
N LYS A 103 -22.58 15.12 -31.27
CA LYS A 103 -22.33 14.41 -32.54
C LYS A 103 -23.50 14.49 -33.51
N ILE A 104 -24.75 14.45 -33.03
CA ILE A 104 -25.93 14.64 -33.87
C ILE A 104 -25.96 16.07 -34.41
N HIS A 105 -25.75 17.06 -33.56
CA HIS A 105 -25.74 18.45 -33.94
C HIS A 105 -24.69 18.72 -35.03
N ASP A 106 -23.46 18.24 -34.83
CA ASP A 106 -22.37 18.37 -35.79
C ASP A 106 -22.73 17.71 -37.15
N ARG A 107 -23.37 16.53 -37.12
CA ARG A 107 -23.86 15.87 -38.35
C ARG A 107 -24.92 16.68 -39.06
N ILE A 108 -25.84 17.31 -38.33
CA ILE A 108 -26.88 18.16 -38.89
C ILE A 108 -26.25 19.43 -39.50
N GLU A 109 -25.32 20.07 -38.79
CA GLU A 109 -24.62 21.26 -39.27
C GLU A 109 -23.79 20.96 -40.52
N THR A 110 -22.99 19.90 -40.50
CA THR A 110 -22.21 19.47 -41.66
C THR A 110 -23.12 19.14 -42.84
N ARG A 111 -24.24 18.44 -42.63
CA ARG A 111 -25.24 18.18 -43.67
C ARG A 111 -25.82 19.49 -44.24
N LYS A 112 -26.15 20.47 -43.39
CA LYS A 112 -26.64 21.80 -43.81
C LYS A 112 -25.59 22.58 -44.60
N GLN A 113 -24.32 22.51 -44.21
CA GLN A 113 -23.23 23.16 -44.94
C GLN A 113 -23.00 22.52 -46.32
N LEU A 114 -23.01 21.18 -46.38
CA LEU A 114 -22.84 20.43 -47.62
C LEU A 114 -24.03 20.63 -48.57
N SER A 115 -25.27 20.68 -48.07
CA SER A 115 -26.45 20.91 -48.90
C SER A 115 -26.46 22.30 -49.55
N LYS A 116 -25.84 23.30 -48.91
CA LYS A 116 -25.65 24.63 -49.52
C LYS A 116 -24.61 24.61 -50.64
N ARG A 117 -23.60 23.75 -50.53
CA ARG A 117 -22.43 23.72 -51.42
C ARG A 117 -22.56 22.74 -52.58
N THR A 118 -23.35 21.69 -52.43
CA THR A 118 -23.47 20.58 -53.41
C THR A 118 -24.94 20.29 -53.72
N LYS A 119 -25.22 19.87 -54.97
CA LYS A 119 -26.56 19.43 -55.37
C LYS A 119 -26.87 18.04 -54.82
N HIS A 120 -28.16 17.72 -54.66
CA HIS A 120 -28.61 16.44 -54.13
C HIS A 120 -28.04 15.26 -54.94
N GLY A 121 -27.56 14.22 -54.24
CA GLY A 121 -26.98 13.02 -54.86
C GLY A 121 -25.52 13.16 -55.32
N GLN A 122 -24.91 14.34 -55.26
CA GLN A 122 -23.51 14.51 -55.64
C GLN A 122 -22.57 13.98 -54.54
N PRO A 123 -21.63 13.07 -54.87
CA PRO A 123 -20.68 12.56 -53.89
C PRO A 123 -19.73 13.66 -53.41
N VAL A 124 -19.65 13.84 -52.10
CA VAL A 124 -18.72 14.80 -51.48
C VAL A 124 -17.37 14.11 -51.31
N MET A 125 -16.43 14.42 -52.21
CA MET A 125 -15.05 13.96 -52.12
C MET A 125 -14.38 14.55 -50.86
N LYS A 126 -13.71 13.72 -50.07
CA LYS A 126 -12.93 14.18 -48.90
C LYS A 126 -11.76 15.03 -49.39
N ASN A 127 -11.56 16.21 -48.79
CA ASN A 127 -10.39 17.03 -49.09
C ASN A 127 -9.14 16.33 -48.52
N GLN A 128 -8.34 15.74 -49.42
CA GLN A 128 -7.16 14.96 -49.06
C GLN A 128 -6.10 15.79 -48.33
N VAL A 129 -5.98 17.09 -48.66
CA VAL A 129 -5.02 18.00 -48.01
C VAL A 129 -5.36 18.19 -46.54
N ASN A 130 -6.63 18.44 -46.21
CA ASN A 130 -7.07 18.56 -44.82
C ASN A 130 -6.90 17.24 -44.05
N HIS A 131 -7.08 16.10 -44.73
CA HIS A 131 -6.86 14.80 -44.12
C HIS A 131 -5.38 14.58 -43.77
N LEU A 132 -4.46 14.92 -44.68
CA LEU A 132 -3.02 14.88 -44.42
C LEU A 132 -2.61 15.85 -43.30
N LEU A 133 -3.08 17.09 -43.34
CA LEU A 133 -2.77 18.09 -42.31
C LEU A 133 -3.21 17.64 -40.91
N ASN A 134 -4.39 17.04 -40.80
CA ASN A 134 -4.87 16.48 -39.54
C ASN A 134 -4.04 15.29 -39.06
N LYS A 135 -3.50 14.49 -39.99
CA LYS A 135 -2.63 13.35 -39.66
C LYS A 135 -1.28 13.82 -39.12
N VAL A 136 -0.65 14.79 -39.79
CA VAL A 136 0.59 15.43 -39.33
C VAL A 136 0.40 16.09 -37.96
N LYS A 137 -0.68 16.85 -37.77
CA LYS A 137 -0.99 17.47 -36.46
C LYS A 137 -1.15 16.44 -35.34
N LYS A 138 -1.76 15.29 -35.64
CA LYS A 138 -1.95 14.22 -34.66
C LYS A 138 -0.63 13.54 -34.28
N GLU A 139 0.27 13.36 -35.24
CA GLU A 139 1.62 12.84 -34.98
C GLU A 139 2.48 13.84 -34.20
N MET A 140 2.37 15.15 -34.47
CA MET A 140 3.11 16.20 -33.74
C MET A 140 2.60 16.45 -32.31
N ALA A 141 1.36 16.04 -32.00
CA ALA A 141 0.74 16.22 -30.68
C ALA A 141 0.82 14.97 -29.79
N SER A 142 1.31 13.85 -30.33
CA SER A 142 1.63 12.62 -29.59
C SER A 142 3.08 12.61 -29.14
#